data_AF-A0A2W5FUK3-F1
#
_entry.id   AF-A0A2W5FUK3-F1
#
_cell.length_a   1.000
_cell.length_b   1.000
_cell.length_c   1.000
_cell.angle_alpha   90.00
_cell.angle_beta   90.00
_cell.angle_gamma   90.00
#
_symmetry.space_group_name_H-M   'P 1'
#
loop_
_entity.id
_entity.type
_entity.pdbx_description
1 polymer ?
#
loop_
_entity_poly.entity_id
_entity_poly.type
_entity_poly.pdbx_seq_one_letter_code
_entity_poly.pdbx_strand_id
1 'polypeptide(L)'
;MAPISSRLLLAAFAACFTLHAQSQPTSDPKTASPDLSVQDQVRSLGAATQANADGNWDSQRNAEKKVAATISALIAKAPGQPALTARDDLWRTPLINAALWGYADVVAALLADDSVRASINEVDGQGLSAWMAAQMAQPLTLASCHPQMLVREAVGLWGPNLQRMAYFSPSSGLAFARIRAMLGAAGAKPDLDAAKAQWNQRCPGQAEATVAAVAASEDLLQTLLQDSGGQITAFLNAQKETPKSVVPKVAPPQPTLPRLKLSLPLSLAQTAISAGQSAMVCAAMPKPDAAVLEGLQLASGSAKFLYETTTEVRDGRPVAVRLDLKESSDRMPPASHMRLRAAVYQALGSYRCPGDHIFVQEFQFTVR
;
A
#
# COMPACT_ATOMS: atom_id res chain seq x y z
N MET A 1 38.94 41.88 58.33
CA MET A 1 39.69 41.80 57.05
C MET A 1 39.94 40.32 56.74
N ALA A 2 39.82 39.96 55.46
CA ALA A 2 39.81 38.61 54.85
C ALA A 2 38.44 37.88 54.85
N PRO A 3 37.83 37.68 53.66
CA PRO A 3 36.81 36.66 53.46
C PRO A 3 37.38 35.39 52.81
N ILE A 4 36.72 34.30 53.16
CA ILE A 4 37.02 32.90 52.89
C ILE A 4 36.60 32.53 51.45
N SER A 5 37.48 31.79 50.76
CA SER A 5 37.22 31.16 49.46
C SER A 5 36.25 29.98 49.60
N SER A 6 35.15 30.01 48.85
CA SER A 6 34.37 28.82 48.51
C SER A 6 34.35 28.65 47.00
N ARG A 7 35.18 27.74 46.49
CA ARG A 7 35.12 27.24 45.11
C ARG A 7 33.98 26.23 45.03
N LEU A 8 32.92 26.58 44.31
CA LEU A 8 31.84 25.66 43.94
C LEU A 8 32.31 24.82 42.75
N LEU A 9 32.42 23.51 42.92
CA LEU A 9 32.63 22.54 41.85
C LEU A 9 31.26 22.24 41.19
N LEU A 10 31.06 22.72 39.97
CA LEU A 10 30.01 22.21 39.09
C LEU A 10 30.50 20.88 38.48
N ALA A 11 29.88 19.78 38.86
CA ALA A 11 29.98 18.51 38.14
C ALA A 11 28.92 18.49 37.03
N ALA A 12 29.34 18.76 35.79
CA ALA A 12 28.52 18.54 34.61
C ALA A 12 28.53 17.04 34.25
N PHE A 13 27.42 16.36 34.47
CA PHE A 13 27.19 15.02 33.92
C PHE A 13 26.83 15.14 32.43
N ALA A 14 27.84 15.04 31.57
CA ALA A 14 27.66 14.84 30.14
C ALA A 14 27.26 13.37 29.90
N ALA A 15 25.97 13.12 29.67
CA ALA A 15 25.50 11.84 29.16
C ALA A 15 25.94 11.71 27.70
N CYS A 16 26.99 10.93 27.44
CA CYS A 16 27.40 10.51 26.11
C CYS A 16 26.32 9.59 25.51
N PHE A 17 25.43 10.16 24.69
CA PHE A 17 24.66 9.38 23.73
C PHE A 17 25.55 9.12 22.51
N THR A 18 26.13 7.93 22.42
CA THR A 18 26.76 7.44 21.19
C THR A 18 25.66 7.07 20.20
N LEU A 19 25.20 8.03 19.39
CA LEU A 19 24.50 7.74 18.15
C LEU A 19 25.46 7.00 17.22
N HIS A 20 25.27 5.69 17.05
CA HIS A 20 25.78 5.01 15.87
C HIS A 20 24.90 5.43 14.69
N ALA A 21 25.27 6.56 14.06
CA ALA A 21 24.78 6.89 12.73
C ALA A 21 25.32 5.81 11.77
N GLN A 22 24.51 4.80 11.48
CA GLN A 22 24.73 3.99 10.30
C GLN A 22 24.62 4.94 9.11
N SER A 23 25.76 5.24 8.48
CA SER A 23 25.81 5.91 7.19
C SER A 23 24.86 5.19 6.25
N GLN A 24 23.81 5.87 5.81
CA GLN A 24 22.97 5.37 4.73
C GLN A 24 23.92 5.10 3.55
N PRO A 25 23.95 3.87 3.00
CA PRO A 25 24.70 3.64 1.79
C PRO A 25 24.11 4.57 0.74
N THR A 26 24.92 5.50 0.24
CA THR A 26 24.64 6.25 -0.98
C THR A 26 24.54 5.19 -2.08
N SER A 27 23.33 4.73 -2.34
CA SER A 27 23.08 3.89 -3.49
C SER A 27 23.29 4.77 -4.71
N ASP A 28 24.46 4.67 -5.30
CA ASP A 28 24.66 5.04 -6.69
C ASP A 28 23.47 4.48 -7.49
N PRO A 29 22.92 5.25 -8.45
CA PRO A 29 21.86 4.75 -9.30
C PRO A 29 22.44 3.60 -10.12
N LYS A 30 22.29 2.38 -9.59
CA LYS A 30 22.61 1.14 -10.29
C LYS A 30 21.99 1.25 -11.67
N THR A 31 22.85 1.30 -12.67
CA THR A 31 22.51 1.03 -14.06
C THR A 31 21.53 -0.15 -14.07
N ALA A 32 20.30 0.13 -14.55
CA ALA A 32 19.22 -0.83 -14.59
C ALA A 32 19.73 -2.13 -15.23
N SER A 33 19.56 -3.25 -14.53
CA SER A 33 19.87 -4.57 -15.07
C SER A 33 19.09 -4.72 -16.40
N PRO A 34 19.75 -5.05 -17.52
CA PRO A 34 19.12 -4.99 -18.84
C PRO A 34 18.09 -6.08 -19.11
N ASP A 35 17.89 -7.05 -18.20
CA ASP A 35 16.95 -8.18 -18.37
C ASP A 35 15.98 -8.32 -17.19
N LEU A 36 15.34 -7.23 -16.76
CA LEU A 36 14.16 -7.37 -15.91
C LEU A 36 13.05 -8.05 -16.70
N SER A 37 12.45 -9.09 -16.11
CA SER A 37 11.28 -9.74 -16.69
C SER A 37 10.17 -8.69 -16.95
N VAL A 38 9.29 -8.93 -17.92
CA VAL A 38 8.14 -8.05 -18.16
C VAL A 38 7.36 -7.81 -16.86
N GLN A 39 7.25 -8.84 -16.03
CA GLN A 39 6.60 -8.73 -14.73
C GLN A 39 7.33 -7.76 -13.77
N ASP A 40 8.66 -7.84 -13.71
CA ASP A 40 9.44 -6.93 -12.87
C ASP A 40 9.39 -5.49 -13.38
N GLN A 41 9.31 -5.28 -14.70
CA GLN A 41 9.11 -3.96 -15.28
C GLN A 41 7.76 -3.37 -14.86
N VAL A 42 6.67 -4.13 -14.97
CA VAL A 42 5.33 -3.70 -14.52
C VAL A 42 5.33 -3.44 -13.01
N ARG A 43 5.92 -4.32 -12.20
CA ARG A 43 6.03 -4.16 -10.74
C ARG A 43 6.87 -2.93 -10.35
N SER A 44 7.90 -2.60 -11.13
CA SER A 44 8.74 -1.42 -10.86
C SER A 44 7.96 -0.11 -10.98
N LEU A 45 6.88 -0.07 -11.77
CA LEU A 45 5.99 1.08 -11.86
C LEU A 45 5.30 1.38 -10.54
N GLY A 46 5.14 0.38 -9.67
CA GLY A 46 4.60 0.59 -8.34
C GLY A 46 5.37 1.63 -7.56
N ALA A 47 6.71 1.56 -7.59
CA ALA A 47 7.56 2.58 -6.98
C ALA A 47 7.66 3.86 -7.83
N ALA A 48 7.71 3.74 -9.16
CA ALA A 48 7.95 4.86 -10.07
C ALA A 48 6.73 5.78 -10.31
N THR A 49 5.51 5.27 -10.11
CA THR A 49 4.25 6.02 -10.24
C THR A 49 3.78 6.63 -8.91
N GLN A 50 4.67 6.64 -7.93
CA GLN A 50 4.39 7.22 -6.63
C GLN A 50 4.44 8.73 -6.71
N ALA A 51 3.60 9.35 -5.90
CA ALA A 51 3.59 10.78 -5.82
C ALA A 51 4.89 11.37 -5.29
N ASN A 52 5.27 12.48 -5.91
CA ASN A 52 6.27 13.40 -5.42
C ASN A 52 5.57 14.57 -4.71
N ALA A 53 6.34 15.32 -3.92
CA ALA A 53 5.81 16.46 -3.18
C ALA A 53 5.36 17.61 -4.09
N ASP A 54 5.84 17.62 -5.34
CA ASP A 54 5.73 18.76 -6.26
C ASP A 54 4.37 18.83 -6.96
N GLY A 55 3.54 17.78 -6.83
CA GLY A 55 2.22 17.69 -7.49
C GLY A 55 2.29 17.57 -9.01
N ASN A 56 3.51 17.43 -9.58
CA ASN A 56 3.73 17.17 -11.00
C ASN A 56 3.86 15.65 -11.25
N TRP A 57 3.03 15.17 -12.17
CA TRP A 57 2.88 13.77 -12.54
C TRP A 57 3.70 13.35 -13.78
N ASP A 58 4.49 14.25 -14.35
CA ASP A 58 5.26 13.98 -15.58
C ASP A 58 6.27 12.85 -15.39
N SER A 59 6.94 12.79 -14.24
CA SER A 59 7.92 11.73 -13.96
C SER A 59 7.27 10.34 -13.92
N GLN A 60 6.07 10.25 -13.35
CA GLN A 60 5.27 9.04 -13.21
C GLN A 60 4.74 8.59 -14.58
N ARG A 61 4.20 9.52 -15.36
CA ARG A 61 3.78 9.26 -16.75
C ARG A 61 4.95 8.82 -17.62
N ASN A 62 6.11 9.46 -17.48
CA ASN A 62 7.30 9.10 -18.25
C ASN A 62 7.84 7.72 -17.84
N ALA A 63 7.74 7.35 -16.57
CA ALA A 63 8.08 6.00 -16.12
C ALA A 63 7.17 4.94 -16.77
N GLU A 64 5.85 5.16 -16.76
CA GLU A 64 4.89 4.28 -17.43
C GLU A 64 5.18 4.15 -18.93
N LYS A 65 5.35 5.29 -19.63
CA LYS A 65 5.70 5.32 -21.06
C LYS A 65 7.00 4.59 -21.36
N LYS A 66 8.01 4.71 -20.50
CA LYS A 66 9.30 4.03 -20.66
C LYS A 66 9.14 2.51 -20.56
N VAL A 67 8.34 2.02 -19.61
CA VAL A 67 8.03 0.59 -19.49
C VAL A 67 7.23 0.12 -20.70
N ALA A 68 6.20 0.86 -21.10
CA ALA A 68 5.42 0.54 -22.31
C ALA A 68 6.30 0.46 -23.57
N ALA A 69 7.21 1.42 -23.77
CA ALA A 69 8.14 1.42 -24.90
C ALA A 69 9.10 0.23 -24.87
N THR A 70 9.55 -0.17 -23.67
CA THR A 70 10.42 -1.35 -23.49
C THR A 70 9.68 -2.63 -23.88
N ILE A 71 8.42 -2.77 -23.47
CA ILE A 71 7.54 -3.88 -23.84
C ILE A 71 7.27 -3.90 -25.35
N SER A 72 6.95 -2.74 -25.96
CA SER A 72 6.76 -2.66 -27.41
C SER A 72 8.02 -3.05 -28.20
N ALA A 73 9.20 -2.63 -27.75
CA ALA A 73 10.46 -3.01 -28.37
C ALA A 73 10.73 -4.53 -28.23
N LEU A 74 10.36 -5.12 -27.10
CA LEU A 74 10.45 -6.56 -26.87
C LEU A 74 9.53 -7.34 -27.82
N ILE A 75 8.27 -6.92 -27.95
CA ILE A 75 7.30 -7.52 -28.87
C ILE A 75 7.78 -7.41 -30.32
N ALA A 76 8.30 -6.26 -30.73
CA ALA A 76 8.82 -6.08 -32.10
C ALA A 76 10.02 -6.99 -32.41
N LYS A 77 10.87 -7.27 -31.42
CA LYS A 77 12.04 -8.14 -31.57
C LYS A 77 11.71 -9.63 -31.45
N ALA A 78 10.76 -9.98 -30.58
CA ALA A 78 10.39 -11.35 -30.26
C ALA A 78 8.88 -11.47 -29.99
N PRO A 79 8.02 -11.46 -31.04
CA PRO A 79 6.59 -11.67 -30.89
C PRO A 79 6.30 -13.03 -30.22
N GLY A 80 5.29 -13.09 -29.36
CA GLY A 80 4.89 -14.30 -28.66
C GLY A 80 5.90 -14.79 -27.61
N GLN A 81 6.84 -13.95 -27.17
CA GLN A 81 7.80 -14.33 -26.14
C GLN A 81 7.07 -14.73 -24.84
N PRO A 82 7.40 -15.89 -24.22
CA PRO A 82 6.73 -16.35 -23.00
C PRO A 82 6.74 -15.37 -21.82
N ALA A 83 7.70 -14.44 -21.78
CA ALA A 83 7.76 -13.43 -20.72
C ALA A 83 6.55 -12.47 -20.72
N LEU A 84 5.88 -12.28 -21.87
CA LEU A 84 4.72 -11.40 -22.01
C LEU A 84 3.46 -11.95 -21.30
N THR A 85 3.40 -13.27 -21.10
CA THR A 85 2.30 -13.98 -20.44
C THR A 85 2.74 -14.70 -19.16
N ALA A 86 4.01 -14.55 -18.77
CA ALA A 86 4.57 -15.17 -17.58
C ALA A 86 3.83 -14.74 -16.31
N ARG A 87 3.49 -15.72 -15.46
CA ARG A 87 2.69 -15.49 -14.26
C ARG A 87 3.59 -15.24 -13.04
N ASP A 88 3.14 -14.39 -12.13
CA ASP A 88 3.78 -14.19 -10.83
C ASP A 88 3.35 -15.22 -9.78
N ASP A 89 3.82 -15.07 -8.54
CA ASP A 89 3.51 -15.99 -7.43
C ASP A 89 2.01 -16.02 -7.05
N LEU A 90 1.25 -15.01 -7.46
CA LEU A 90 -0.21 -14.96 -7.34
C LEU A 90 -0.92 -15.41 -8.63
N TRP A 91 -0.16 -16.01 -9.56
CA TRP A 91 -0.60 -16.44 -10.87
C TRP A 91 -1.09 -15.31 -11.78
N ARG A 92 -0.71 -14.05 -11.52
CA ARG A 92 -1.11 -12.90 -12.34
C ARG A 92 -0.17 -12.76 -13.52
N THR A 93 -0.73 -12.56 -14.71
CA THR A 93 0.02 -12.14 -15.90
C THR A 93 0.40 -10.65 -15.80
N PRO A 94 1.35 -10.16 -16.62
CA PRO A 94 1.67 -8.74 -16.66
C PRO A 94 0.45 -7.88 -17.01
N LEU A 95 -0.46 -8.41 -17.85
CA LEU A 95 -1.70 -7.74 -18.22
C LEU A 95 -2.65 -7.55 -17.03
N ILE A 96 -2.81 -8.57 -16.17
CA ILE A 96 -3.62 -8.47 -14.95
C ILE A 96 -3.04 -7.39 -14.02
N ASN A 97 -1.72 -7.39 -13.81
CA ASN A 97 -1.07 -6.39 -12.96
C ASN A 97 -1.20 -4.97 -13.53
N ALA A 98 -0.96 -4.78 -14.83
CA ALA A 98 -1.10 -3.47 -15.47
C ALA A 98 -2.54 -2.94 -15.39
N ALA A 99 -3.54 -3.82 -15.58
CA ALA A 99 -4.95 -3.45 -15.47
C ALA A 99 -5.37 -3.12 -14.03
N LEU A 100 -4.91 -3.89 -13.05
CA LEU A 100 -5.21 -3.69 -11.62
C LEU A 100 -4.71 -2.33 -11.10
N TRP A 101 -3.53 -1.92 -11.57
CA TRP A 101 -2.83 -0.73 -11.10
C TRP A 101 -3.01 0.50 -11.97
N GLY A 102 -3.73 0.40 -13.09
CA GLY A 102 -4.12 1.54 -13.92
C GLY A 102 -3.08 1.98 -14.96
N TYR A 103 -2.15 1.11 -15.34
CA TYR A 103 -1.08 1.41 -16.31
C TYR A 103 -1.58 1.25 -17.75
N ALA A 104 -2.39 2.21 -18.21
CA ALA A 104 -3.06 2.17 -19.50
C ALA A 104 -2.09 2.08 -20.70
N ASP A 105 -0.95 2.76 -20.67
CA ASP A 105 0.02 2.71 -21.77
C ASP A 105 0.72 1.35 -21.82
N VAL A 106 0.94 0.71 -20.66
CA VAL A 106 1.47 -0.66 -20.56
C VAL A 106 0.45 -1.67 -21.06
N VAL A 107 -0.83 -1.54 -20.70
CA VAL A 107 -1.91 -2.39 -21.23
C VAL A 107 -1.98 -2.28 -22.75
N ALA A 108 -1.92 -1.07 -23.29
CA ALA A 108 -1.91 -0.86 -24.74
C ALA A 108 -0.72 -1.56 -25.42
N ALA A 109 0.48 -1.43 -24.85
CA ALA A 109 1.69 -2.08 -25.36
C ALA A 109 1.59 -3.61 -25.33
N LEU A 110 1.13 -4.19 -24.21
CA LEU A 110 0.96 -5.64 -24.05
C LEU A 110 -0.07 -6.21 -25.05
N LEU A 111 -1.20 -5.54 -25.24
CA LEU A 111 -2.26 -5.99 -26.14
C LEU A 111 -1.88 -5.93 -27.63
N ALA A 112 -0.72 -5.38 -27.99
CA ALA A 112 -0.21 -5.42 -29.35
C ALA A 112 0.21 -6.83 -29.77
N ASP A 113 0.58 -7.70 -28.83
CA ASP A 113 1.03 -9.06 -29.07
C ASP A 113 -0.14 -10.07 -29.11
N ASP A 114 -0.12 -10.97 -30.08
CA ASP A 114 -1.17 -11.99 -30.27
C ASP A 114 -1.24 -13.00 -29.12
N SER A 115 -0.11 -13.36 -28.50
CA SER A 115 -0.11 -14.33 -27.39
C SER A 115 -0.75 -13.76 -26.13
N VAL A 116 -0.60 -12.45 -25.91
CA VAL A 116 -1.29 -11.73 -24.83
C VAL A 116 -2.80 -11.66 -25.12
N ARG A 117 -3.20 -11.35 -26.35
CA ARG A 117 -4.63 -11.36 -26.75
C ARG A 117 -5.25 -12.75 -26.61
N ALA A 118 -4.52 -13.80 -26.97
CA ALA A 118 -4.99 -15.19 -26.85
C ALA A 118 -5.23 -15.60 -25.38
N SER A 119 -4.49 -15.01 -24.43
CA SER A 119 -4.60 -15.26 -22.99
C SER A 119 -5.38 -14.18 -22.22
N ILE A 120 -6.08 -13.28 -22.92
CA ILE A 120 -6.71 -12.09 -22.31
C ILE A 120 -7.76 -12.40 -21.22
N ASN A 121 -8.38 -13.58 -21.30
CA ASN A 121 -9.41 -14.05 -20.36
C ASN A 121 -8.84 -15.01 -19.30
N GLU A 122 -7.52 -15.22 -19.27
CA GLU A 122 -6.92 -15.96 -18.17
C GLU A 122 -7.15 -15.24 -16.84
N VAL A 123 -7.26 -16.04 -15.79
CA VAL A 123 -7.48 -15.57 -14.42
C VAL A 123 -6.27 -15.89 -13.55
N ASP A 124 -6.07 -15.07 -12.52
CA ASP A 124 -5.06 -15.32 -11.50
C ASP A 124 -5.46 -16.45 -10.55
N GLY A 125 -4.64 -16.71 -9.53
CA GLY A 125 -4.86 -17.79 -8.57
C GLY A 125 -6.11 -17.62 -7.70
N GLN A 126 -6.76 -16.45 -7.78
CA GLN A 126 -7.99 -16.13 -7.08
C GLN A 126 -9.19 -16.02 -8.03
N GLY A 127 -9.02 -16.20 -9.34
CA GLY A 127 -10.10 -16.08 -10.32
C GLY A 127 -10.27 -14.66 -10.90
N LEU A 128 -9.30 -13.75 -10.72
CA LEU A 128 -9.36 -12.40 -11.25
C LEU A 128 -8.79 -12.33 -12.67
N SER A 129 -9.60 -11.90 -13.65
CA SER A 129 -9.12 -11.58 -15.01
C SER A 129 -8.64 -10.14 -15.12
N ALA A 130 -7.95 -9.79 -16.22
CA ALA A 130 -7.52 -8.42 -16.46
C ALA A 130 -8.71 -7.43 -16.55
N TRP A 131 -9.83 -7.85 -17.12
CA TRP A 131 -11.03 -7.02 -17.19
C TRP A 131 -11.63 -6.78 -15.81
N MET A 132 -11.73 -7.82 -14.97
CA MET A 132 -12.19 -7.67 -13.58
C MET A 132 -11.25 -6.78 -12.77
N ALA A 133 -9.93 -6.94 -12.95
CA ALA A 133 -8.92 -6.12 -12.28
C ALA A 133 -9.08 -4.63 -12.59
N ALA A 134 -9.38 -4.28 -13.84
CA ALA A 134 -9.63 -2.89 -14.25
C ALA A 134 -10.89 -2.29 -13.59
N GLN A 135 -11.87 -3.10 -13.18
CA GLN A 135 -13.04 -2.63 -12.45
C GLN A 135 -12.71 -2.22 -11.01
N MET A 136 -11.73 -2.87 -10.40
CA MET A 136 -11.40 -2.62 -9.00
C MET A 136 -10.76 -1.26 -8.80
N ALA A 137 -10.05 -0.72 -9.81
CA ALA A 137 -9.32 0.53 -9.74
C ALA A 137 -8.59 0.71 -8.40
N GLN A 138 -7.79 -0.30 -8.02
CA GLN A 138 -7.33 -0.51 -6.65
C GLN A 138 -6.73 0.75 -5.99
N PRO A 139 -5.90 1.58 -6.67
CA PRO A 139 -5.41 2.84 -6.10
C PRO A 139 -6.49 3.85 -5.70
N LEU A 140 -7.64 3.83 -6.37
CA LEU A 140 -8.74 4.79 -6.21
C LEU A 140 -9.83 4.32 -5.25
N THR A 141 -9.89 3.02 -4.95
CA THR A 141 -10.99 2.39 -4.21
C THR A 141 -10.55 1.85 -2.85
N LEU A 142 -9.33 2.19 -2.40
CA LEU A 142 -8.81 1.77 -1.09
C LEU A 142 -9.72 2.18 0.08
N ALA A 143 -10.35 3.37 0.02
CA ALA A 143 -11.28 3.81 1.06
C ALA A 143 -12.52 2.90 1.13
N SER A 144 -13.07 2.49 -0.02
CA SER A 144 -14.13 1.50 -0.08
C SER A 144 -13.70 0.13 0.46
N CYS A 145 -12.50 -0.32 0.09
CA CYS A 145 -11.99 -1.64 0.47
C CYS A 145 -11.58 -1.72 1.95
N HIS A 146 -11.08 -0.61 2.50
CA HIS A 146 -10.54 -0.51 3.86
C HIS A 146 -11.06 0.74 4.59
N PRO A 147 -12.40 0.86 4.80
CA PRO A 147 -13.01 2.03 5.44
C PRO A 147 -12.45 2.31 6.84
N GLN A 148 -12.10 1.25 7.58
CA GLN A 148 -11.51 1.32 8.92
C GLN A 148 -10.15 2.01 8.96
N MET A 149 -9.50 2.18 7.81
CA MET A 149 -8.24 2.89 7.73
C MET A 149 -8.47 4.41 7.68
N LEU A 150 -9.70 4.90 7.45
CA LEU A 150 -10.07 6.32 7.53
C LEU A 150 -10.17 6.82 8.99
N VAL A 151 -9.04 6.79 9.68
CA VAL A 151 -8.87 7.27 11.06
C VAL A 151 -7.75 8.31 11.12
N ARG A 152 -7.84 9.22 12.10
CA ARG A 152 -6.93 10.37 12.21
C ARG A 152 -5.47 9.95 12.39
N GLU A 153 -5.25 8.87 13.12
CA GLU A 153 -3.93 8.31 13.38
C GLU A 153 -3.28 7.73 12.12
N ALA A 154 -4.09 7.23 11.17
CA ALA A 154 -3.62 6.60 9.95
C ALA A 154 -3.31 7.60 8.83
N VAL A 155 -3.53 8.90 9.00
CA VAL A 155 -3.32 9.92 7.95
C VAL A 155 -1.90 9.84 7.34
N GLY A 156 -0.88 9.52 8.14
CA GLY A 156 0.49 9.31 7.66
C GLY A 156 0.67 8.14 6.70
N LEU A 157 -0.21 7.13 6.78
CA LEU A 157 -0.28 6.01 5.85
C LEU A 157 -0.95 6.40 4.53
N TRP A 158 -1.98 7.26 4.60
CA TRP A 158 -2.81 7.64 3.45
C TRP A 158 -2.23 8.73 2.58
N GLY A 159 -1.33 9.58 3.09
CA GLY A 159 -0.72 10.66 2.30
C GLY A 159 -0.27 10.21 0.90
N PRO A 160 0.61 9.19 0.79
CA PRO A 160 1.03 8.66 -0.51
C PRO A 160 -0.12 8.10 -1.36
N ASN A 161 -1.13 7.46 -0.74
CA ASN A 161 -2.29 6.92 -1.45
C ASN A 161 -3.17 8.05 -2.01
N LEU A 162 -3.48 9.08 -1.22
CA LEU A 162 -4.25 10.25 -1.66
C LEU A 162 -3.56 10.97 -2.81
N GLN A 163 -2.24 11.09 -2.75
CA GLN A 163 -1.48 11.66 -3.85
C GLN A 163 -1.51 10.74 -5.08
N ARG A 164 -1.39 9.41 -4.93
CA ARG A 164 -1.57 8.45 -6.03
C ARG A 164 -2.98 8.51 -6.63
N MET A 165 -4.01 8.79 -5.83
CA MET A 165 -5.36 9.03 -6.36
C MET A 165 -5.40 10.28 -7.25
N ALA A 166 -4.68 11.34 -6.87
CA ALA A 166 -4.58 12.55 -7.68
C ALA A 166 -3.91 12.31 -9.05
N TYR A 167 -2.95 11.38 -9.14
CA TYR A 167 -2.36 10.95 -10.41
C TYR A 167 -3.42 10.37 -11.38
N PHE A 168 -4.37 9.59 -10.85
CA PHE A 168 -5.45 8.98 -11.64
C PHE A 168 -6.73 9.84 -11.72
N SER A 169 -6.66 11.11 -11.29
CA SER A 169 -7.78 12.05 -11.26
C SER A 169 -8.36 12.33 -12.67
N PRO A 170 -9.67 12.65 -12.81
CA PRO A 170 -10.39 12.72 -14.09
C PRO A 170 -9.79 13.63 -15.17
N SER A 171 -8.92 14.60 -14.83
CA SER A 171 -8.20 15.41 -15.81
C SER A 171 -7.33 14.58 -16.77
N SER A 172 -7.02 13.34 -16.42
CA SER A 172 -6.26 12.41 -17.27
C SER A 172 -7.14 11.51 -18.17
N GLY A 173 -8.47 11.58 -18.05
CA GLY A 173 -9.38 10.53 -18.50
C GLY A 173 -9.17 9.29 -17.64
N LEU A 174 -10.21 8.79 -16.96
CA LEU A 174 -10.07 7.68 -16.00
C LEU A 174 -9.31 6.51 -16.65
N ALA A 175 -8.04 6.31 -16.26
CA ALA A 175 -7.14 5.33 -16.89
C ALA A 175 -7.78 3.94 -16.93
N PHE A 176 -8.51 3.58 -15.86
CA PHE A 176 -9.28 2.35 -15.73
C PHE A 176 -10.42 2.21 -16.75
N ALA A 177 -11.13 3.30 -17.09
CA ALA A 177 -12.14 3.27 -18.14
C ALA A 177 -11.51 3.04 -19.52
N ARG A 178 -10.36 3.68 -19.80
CA ARG A 178 -9.57 3.43 -21.01
C ARG A 178 -9.09 1.98 -21.07
N ILE A 179 -8.59 1.43 -19.96
CA ILE A 179 -8.16 0.03 -19.85
C ILE A 179 -9.33 -0.93 -20.13
N ARG A 180 -10.50 -0.72 -19.51
CA ARG A 180 -11.71 -1.53 -19.78
C ARG A 180 -12.08 -1.52 -21.26
N ALA A 181 -12.04 -0.35 -21.90
CA ALA A 181 -12.34 -0.22 -23.33
C ALA A 181 -11.32 -0.95 -24.20
N MET A 182 -10.01 -0.82 -23.92
CA MET A 182 -8.95 -1.53 -24.66
C MET A 182 -9.06 -3.04 -24.50
N LEU A 183 -9.32 -3.53 -23.28
CA LEU A 183 -9.52 -4.95 -23.01
C LEU A 183 -10.74 -5.50 -23.75
N GLY A 184 -11.87 -4.78 -23.73
CA GLY A 184 -13.08 -5.17 -24.47
C GLY A 184 -12.85 -5.21 -25.98
N ALA A 185 -12.18 -4.20 -26.54
CA ALA A 185 -11.82 -4.15 -27.96
C ALA A 185 -10.87 -5.30 -28.36
N ALA A 186 -10.04 -5.77 -27.44
CA ALA A 186 -9.14 -6.90 -27.64
C ALA A 186 -9.80 -8.28 -27.38
N GLY A 187 -11.11 -8.34 -27.09
CA GLY A 187 -11.85 -9.59 -26.92
C GLY A 187 -11.91 -10.13 -25.49
N ALA A 188 -11.59 -9.30 -24.49
CA ALA A 188 -11.87 -9.65 -23.09
C ALA A 188 -13.38 -9.80 -22.89
N LYS A 189 -13.80 -10.84 -22.16
CA LYS A 189 -15.20 -11.13 -21.85
C LYS A 189 -15.59 -10.42 -20.55
N PRO A 190 -16.50 -9.43 -20.60
CA PRO A 190 -17.07 -8.84 -19.39
C PRO A 190 -17.79 -9.89 -18.56
N ASP A 191 -17.50 -9.93 -17.27
CA ASP A 191 -18.23 -10.74 -16.30
C ASP A 191 -18.37 -9.91 -15.01
N LEU A 192 -19.48 -9.18 -14.93
CA LEU A 192 -19.74 -8.23 -13.86
C LEU A 192 -20.02 -8.95 -12.54
N ASP A 193 -20.73 -10.08 -12.57
CA ASP A 193 -21.09 -10.82 -11.37
C ASP A 193 -19.84 -11.45 -10.72
N ALA A 194 -18.95 -12.02 -11.53
CA ALA A 194 -17.66 -12.49 -11.03
C ALA A 194 -16.80 -11.32 -10.52
N ALA A 195 -16.81 -10.16 -11.17
CA ALA A 195 -16.09 -8.97 -10.68
C ALA A 195 -16.61 -8.52 -9.29
N LYS A 196 -17.94 -8.49 -9.09
CA LYS A 196 -18.57 -8.19 -7.79
C LYS A 196 -18.18 -9.20 -6.72
N ALA A 197 -18.22 -10.49 -7.06
CA ALA A 197 -17.82 -11.56 -6.14
C ALA A 197 -16.34 -11.43 -5.74
N GLN A 198 -15.46 -11.18 -6.71
CA GLN A 198 -14.03 -10.94 -6.47
C GLN A 198 -13.79 -9.73 -5.58
N TRP A 199 -14.52 -8.64 -5.78
CA TRP A 199 -14.44 -7.45 -4.93
C TRP A 199 -14.79 -7.80 -3.48
N ASN A 200 -15.92 -8.45 -3.25
CA ASN A 200 -16.35 -8.85 -1.90
C ASN A 200 -15.38 -9.82 -1.22
N GLN A 201 -14.75 -10.72 -1.99
CA GLN A 201 -13.73 -11.62 -1.46
C GLN A 201 -12.45 -10.88 -1.05
N ARG A 202 -12.02 -9.89 -1.85
CA ARG A 202 -10.77 -9.15 -1.62
C ARG A 202 -10.90 -8.03 -0.60
N CYS A 203 -12.10 -7.52 -0.42
CA CYS A 203 -12.41 -6.42 0.49
C CYS A 203 -13.40 -6.88 1.58
N PRO A 204 -13.00 -7.72 2.54
CA PRO A 204 -13.91 -8.28 3.55
C PRO A 204 -14.36 -7.26 4.62
N GLY A 205 -13.68 -6.11 4.73
CA GLY A 205 -13.93 -5.09 5.75
C GLY A 205 -14.86 -3.94 5.33
N GLN A 206 -15.59 -4.09 4.23
CA GLN A 206 -16.45 -3.04 3.68
C GLN A 206 -17.62 -2.70 4.61
N ALA A 207 -18.13 -1.46 4.49
CA ALA A 207 -19.40 -1.08 5.09
C ALA A 207 -20.56 -1.84 4.43
N GLU A 208 -21.61 -2.16 5.19
CA GLU A 208 -22.82 -2.84 4.67
C GLU A 208 -23.45 -2.10 3.48
N ALA A 209 -23.47 -0.76 3.55
CA ALA A 209 -23.93 0.08 2.45
C ALA A 209 -23.12 -0.11 1.16
N THR A 210 -21.79 -0.27 1.26
CA THR A 210 -20.91 -0.55 0.12
C THR A 210 -21.19 -1.93 -0.46
N VAL A 211 -21.39 -2.95 0.38
CA VAL A 211 -21.75 -4.32 -0.07
C VAL A 211 -23.07 -4.29 -0.84
N ALA A 212 -24.08 -3.58 -0.32
CA ALA A 212 -25.37 -3.41 -0.99
C ALA A 212 -25.24 -2.65 -2.32
N ALA A 213 -24.44 -1.58 -2.36
CA ALA A 213 -24.18 -0.82 -3.57
C ALA A 213 -23.48 -1.65 -4.65
N VAL A 214 -22.48 -2.45 -4.27
CA VAL A 214 -21.78 -3.38 -5.18
C VAL A 214 -22.74 -4.45 -5.72
N ALA A 215 -23.61 -5.02 -4.88
CA ALA A 215 -24.59 -6.00 -5.35
C ALA A 215 -25.52 -5.41 -6.43
N ALA A 216 -26.00 -4.18 -6.20
CA ALA A 216 -26.91 -3.46 -7.09
C ALA A 216 -26.22 -2.78 -8.30
N SER A 217 -24.89 -2.76 -8.38
CA SER A 217 -24.19 -1.96 -9.40
C SER A 217 -24.36 -2.53 -10.82
N GLU A 218 -24.66 -1.67 -11.79
CA GLU A 218 -24.56 -1.99 -13.23
C GLU A 218 -23.20 -1.62 -13.82
N ASP A 219 -22.51 -0.65 -13.20
CA ASP A 219 -21.11 -0.33 -13.48
C ASP A 219 -20.30 -0.35 -12.19
N LEU A 220 -19.61 -1.47 -11.96
CA LEU A 220 -18.86 -1.69 -10.72
C LEU A 220 -17.78 -0.62 -10.49
N LEU A 221 -17.00 -0.27 -11.52
CA LEU A 221 -15.97 0.77 -11.40
C LEU A 221 -16.57 2.09 -10.91
N GLN A 222 -17.64 2.56 -11.56
CA GLN A 222 -18.23 3.83 -11.21
C GLN A 222 -18.83 3.82 -9.79
N THR A 223 -19.49 2.72 -9.40
CA THR A 223 -20.02 2.54 -8.05
C THR A 223 -18.89 2.61 -7.00
N LEU A 224 -17.78 1.91 -7.21
CA LEU A 224 -16.66 1.90 -6.27
C LEU A 224 -15.95 3.26 -6.19
N LEU A 225 -15.79 3.97 -7.31
CA LEU A 225 -15.21 5.31 -7.31
C LEU A 225 -16.08 6.32 -6.55
N GLN A 226 -17.40 6.24 -6.72
CA GLN A 226 -18.36 7.09 -6.01
C GLN A 226 -18.37 6.80 -4.51
N ASP A 227 -18.43 5.52 -4.12
CA ASP A 227 -18.38 5.12 -2.72
C ASP A 227 -17.06 5.59 -2.06
N SER A 228 -15.91 5.31 -2.67
CA SER A 228 -14.59 5.70 -2.16
C SER A 228 -14.46 7.21 -1.98
N GLY A 229 -14.88 7.99 -2.99
CA GLY A 229 -14.89 9.45 -2.92
C GLY A 229 -15.83 9.99 -1.84
N GLY A 230 -17.00 9.37 -1.67
CA GLY A 230 -17.96 9.68 -0.61
C GLY A 230 -17.39 9.44 0.79
N GLN A 231 -16.75 8.28 1.00
CA GLN A 231 -16.12 7.94 2.27
C GLN A 231 -14.98 8.88 2.64
N ILE A 232 -14.09 9.20 1.69
CA ILE A 232 -13.00 10.17 1.90
C ILE A 232 -13.57 11.55 2.25
N THR A 233 -14.59 12.01 1.52
CA THR A 233 -15.23 13.31 1.76
C THR A 233 -15.88 13.36 3.15
N ALA A 234 -16.61 12.31 3.55
CA ALA A 234 -17.21 12.20 4.86
C ALA A 234 -16.15 12.22 5.98
N PHE A 235 -15.06 11.47 5.81
CA PHE A 235 -13.94 11.48 6.75
C PHE A 235 -13.33 12.88 6.89
N LEU A 236 -13.01 13.55 5.78
CA LEU A 236 -12.41 14.90 5.80
C LEU A 236 -13.33 15.94 6.43
N ASN A 237 -14.65 15.85 6.20
CA ASN A 237 -15.63 16.74 6.83
C ASN A 237 -15.73 16.49 8.34
N ALA A 238 -15.77 15.22 8.77
CA ALA A 238 -15.75 14.88 10.19
C ALA A 238 -14.50 15.42 10.91
N GLN A 239 -13.34 15.44 10.24
CA GLN A 239 -12.11 16.05 10.80
C GLN A 239 -12.20 17.57 10.98
N LYS A 240 -12.99 18.29 10.15
CA LYS A 240 -13.19 19.74 10.29
C LYS A 240 -14.12 20.09 11.44
N GLU A 241 -15.15 19.27 11.66
CA GLU A 241 -16.19 19.50 12.66
C GLU A 241 -15.76 19.09 14.07
N THR A 242 -14.82 18.16 14.20
CA THR A 242 -14.36 17.69 15.51
C THR A 242 -13.59 18.82 16.23
N PRO A 243 -14.11 19.36 17.35
CA PRO A 243 -13.38 20.34 18.14
C PRO A 243 -12.05 19.71 18.57
N LYS A 244 -10.96 20.50 18.63
CA LYS A 244 -9.59 20.03 18.96
C LYS A 244 -9.45 19.18 20.24
N SER A 245 -10.49 19.09 21.08
CA SER A 245 -10.50 18.46 22.40
C SER A 245 -11.41 17.21 22.56
N VAL A 246 -12.22 16.82 21.55
CA VAL A 246 -13.13 15.68 21.72
C VAL A 246 -12.50 14.39 21.20
N VAL A 247 -11.98 13.57 22.12
CA VAL A 247 -11.57 12.19 21.84
C VAL A 247 -12.84 11.32 21.75
N PRO A 248 -13.08 10.58 20.65
CA PRO A 248 -14.23 9.67 20.54
C PRO A 248 -14.25 8.65 21.68
N LYS A 249 -15.42 8.46 22.32
CA LYS A 249 -15.59 7.50 23.43
C LYS A 249 -15.59 6.03 22.98
N VAL A 250 -15.83 5.76 21.70
CA VAL A 250 -15.91 4.41 21.15
C VAL A 250 -14.92 4.30 19.99
N ALA A 251 -13.98 3.36 20.11
CA ALA A 251 -13.04 3.07 19.04
C ALA A 251 -13.80 2.44 17.85
N PRO A 252 -13.51 2.83 16.60
CA PRO A 252 -14.08 2.16 15.44
C PRO A 252 -13.69 0.67 15.44
N PRO A 253 -14.55 -0.22 14.91
CA PRO A 253 -14.25 -1.64 14.82
C PRO A 253 -12.92 -1.87 14.08
N GLN A 254 -12.08 -2.74 14.64
CA GLN A 254 -10.77 -3.08 14.06
C GLN A 254 -10.96 -3.90 12.77
N PRO A 255 -10.06 -3.76 11.77
CA PRO A 255 -10.10 -4.58 10.57
C PRO A 255 -10.02 -6.06 10.88
N THR A 256 -10.84 -6.88 10.24
CA THR A 256 -10.49 -8.27 9.97
C THR A 256 -9.67 -8.30 8.70
N LEU A 257 -8.35 -8.47 8.82
CA LEU A 257 -7.52 -8.67 7.64
C LEU A 257 -7.71 -10.11 7.14
N PRO A 258 -7.98 -10.31 5.84
CA PRO A 258 -8.09 -11.65 5.30
C PRO A 258 -6.76 -12.36 5.53
N ARG A 259 -6.81 -13.60 6.04
CA ARG A 259 -5.69 -14.51 5.81
C ARG A 259 -5.63 -14.70 4.29
N LEU A 260 -4.50 -14.35 3.66
CA LEU A 260 -4.18 -14.77 2.29
C LEU A 260 -4.20 -16.30 2.26
N LYS A 261 -5.38 -16.87 2.05
CA LYS A 261 -5.55 -18.29 1.77
C LYS A 261 -5.19 -18.44 0.30
N LEU A 262 -3.95 -18.81 0.03
CA LEU A 262 -3.60 -19.39 -1.27
C LEU A 262 -4.39 -20.69 -1.38
N SER A 263 -5.53 -20.67 -2.07
CA SER A 263 -6.31 -21.86 -2.41
C SER A 263 -5.63 -22.59 -3.56
N LEU A 264 -4.39 -23.04 -3.33
CA LEU A 264 -3.70 -23.96 -4.23
C LEU A 264 -3.94 -25.39 -3.74
N PRO A 265 -4.07 -26.38 -4.65
CA PRO A 265 -3.91 -27.77 -4.26
C PRO A 265 -2.52 -27.94 -3.62
N LEU A 266 -2.46 -28.62 -2.47
CA LEU A 266 -1.25 -28.72 -1.63
C LEU A 266 0.02 -29.10 -2.42
N SER A 267 -0.12 -29.88 -3.50
CA SER A 267 0.99 -30.34 -4.34
C SER A 267 1.65 -29.23 -5.18
N LEU A 268 0.93 -28.15 -5.53
CA LEU A 268 1.49 -27.00 -6.25
C LEU A 268 2.00 -25.91 -5.29
N ALA A 269 1.41 -25.82 -4.09
CA ALA A 269 1.86 -24.89 -3.07
C ALA A 269 3.26 -25.25 -2.52
N GLN A 270 3.56 -26.55 -2.36
CA GLN A 270 4.84 -27.01 -1.82
C GLN A 270 6.01 -26.78 -2.78
N THR A 271 5.81 -26.89 -4.09
CA THR A 271 6.83 -26.60 -5.11
C THR A 271 7.08 -25.11 -5.30
N ALA A 272 6.05 -24.27 -5.17
CA ALA A 272 6.19 -22.81 -5.27
C ALA A 272 6.95 -22.19 -4.07
N ILE A 273 6.74 -22.72 -2.86
CA ILE A 273 7.42 -22.21 -1.65
C ILE A 273 8.92 -22.57 -1.63
N SER A 274 9.31 -23.65 -2.30
CA SER A 274 10.67 -24.21 -2.25
C SER A 274 11.64 -23.61 -3.27
N ALA A 275 11.14 -22.99 -4.35
CA ALA A 275 11.97 -22.61 -5.51
C ALA A 275 12.29 -21.10 -5.62
N GLY A 276 11.83 -20.25 -4.69
CA GLY A 276 11.90 -18.80 -4.92
C GLY A 276 11.82 -17.89 -3.71
N GLN A 277 12.10 -18.34 -2.49
CA GLN A 277 12.34 -17.43 -1.36
C GLN A 277 13.71 -16.73 -1.50
N SER A 278 13.89 -16.00 -2.60
CA SER A 278 14.81 -14.87 -2.60
C SER A 278 14.37 -13.98 -1.44
N ALA A 279 15.22 -13.80 -0.42
CA ALA A 279 14.91 -12.96 0.71
C ALA A 279 14.37 -11.62 0.18
N MET A 280 13.10 -11.29 0.48
CA MET A 280 12.52 -10.03 0.06
C MET A 280 13.36 -8.90 0.67
N VAL A 281 14.17 -8.25 -0.18
CA VAL A 281 14.99 -7.12 0.26
C VAL A 281 14.10 -5.88 0.22
N CYS A 282 13.55 -5.54 1.38
CA CYS A 282 12.77 -4.32 1.53
C CYS A 282 13.71 -3.10 1.47
N ALA A 283 13.38 -2.13 0.63
CA ALA A 283 14.15 -0.89 0.47
C ALA A 283 14.01 0.04 1.70
N ALA A 284 12.92 -0.06 2.45
CA ALA A 284 12.71 0.72 3.67
C ALA A 284 11.85 -0.04 4.69
N MET A 285 12.40 -0.20 5.90
CA MET A 285 11.71 -0.70 7.11
C MET A 285 11.88 0.32 8.25
N PRO A 286 11.12 1.41 8.20
CA PRO A 286 11.26 2.56 9.08
C PRO A 286 10.87 2.24 10.53
N LYS A 287 11.58 2.87 11.47
CA LYS A 287 11.22 2.86 12.91
C LYS A 287 10.44 4.14 13.24
N PRO A 288 9.50 4.09 14.21
CA PRO A 288 8.86 5.30 14.72
C PRO A 288 9.89 6.32 15.23
N ASP A 289 9.64 7.61 15.01
CA ASP A 289 10.48 8.68 15.51
C ASP A 289 10.45 8.72 17.05
N ALA A 290 11.62 8.73 17.69
CA ALA A 290 11.73 8.79 19.14
C ALA A 290 11.12 10.08 19.73
N ALA A 291 11.05 11.17 18.94
CA ALA A 291 10.39 12.41 19.34
C ALA A 291 8.88 12.22 19.64
N VAL A 292 8.26 11.13 19.17
CA VAL A 292 6.89 10.79 19.58
C VAL A 292 6.76 10.52 21.09
N LEU A 293 7.85 10.15 21.76
CA LEU A 293 7.84 9.85 23.18
C LEU A 293 7.91 11.10 24.06
N GLU A 294 8.39 12.23 23.52
CA GLU A 294 8.61 13.45 24.29
C GLU A 294 7.29 14.05 24.81
N GLY A 295 7.20 14.27 26.12
CA GLY A 295 6.01 14.86 26.74
C GLY A 295 4.83 13.90 26.90
N LEU A 296 5.03 12.59 26.72
CA LEU A 296 4.04 11.59 27.14
C LEU A 296 3.95 11.58 28.68
N GLN A 297 2.80 11.95 29.21
CA GLN A 297 2.54 11.88 30.64
C GLN A 297 2.19 10.45 31.03
N LEU A 298 2.98 9.87 31.96
CA LEU A 298 2.75 8.55 32.55
C LEU A 298 2.43 8.67 34.02
N ALA A 299 1.59 7.77 34.54
CA ALA A 299 1.29 7.72 35.97
C ALA A 299 2.46 7.16 36.78
N SER A 300 3.14 6.15 36.25
CA SER A 300 4.24 5.43 36.92
C SER A 300 5.64 6.03 36.71
N GLY A 301 5.76 7.11 35.92
CA GLY A 301 7.05 7.69 35.52
C GLY A 301 7.81 6.88 34.46
N SER A 302 7.59 5.58 34.31
CA SER A 302 8.15 4.80 33.21
C SER A 302 7.22 3.67 32.79
N ALA A 303 7.05 3.46 31.49
CA ALA A 303 6.14 2.44 30.99
C ALA A 303 6.62 1.79 29.69
N LYS A 304 6.22 0.53 29.50
CA LYS A 304 6.45 -0.27 28.31
C LYS A 304 5.12 -0.54 27.62
N PHE A 305 5.11 -0.37 26.30
CA PHE A 305 3.97 -0.66 25.44
C PHE A 305 4.44 -1.49 24.27
N LEU A 306 3.76 -2.61 24.02
CA LEU A 306 4.02 -3.47 22.89
C LEU A 306 2.80 -3.46 21.96
N TYR A 307 3.00 -2.94 20.76
CA TYR A 307 2.00 -3.00 19.70
C TYR A 307 2.39 -4.07 18.69
N GLU A 308 1.42 -4.90 18.29
CA GLU A 308 1.55 -5.78 17.12
C GLU A 308 0.77 -5.16 15.96
N THR A 309 1.38 -5.17 14.79
CA THR A 309 0.73 -4.82 13.54
C THR A 309 0.54 -6.05 12.69
N THR A 310 -0.60 -6.16 12.02
CA THR A 310 -0.72 -6.98 10.82
C THR A 310 -0.92 -6.01 9.66
N THR A 311 0.00 -6.02 8.70
CA THR A 311 0.03 -5.03 7.62
C THR A 311 -0.15 -5.74 6.28
N GLU A 312 -1.16 -5.31 5.53
CA GLU A 312 -1.35 -5.70 4.14
C GLU A 312 -0.59 -4.72 3.24
N VAL A 313 0.29 -5.27 2.42
CA VAL A 313 1.11 -4.57 1.44
C VAL A 313 0.63 -4.91 0.05
N ARG A 314 0.37 -3.88 -0.75
CA ARG A 314 0.02 -3.99 -2.16
C ARG A 314 0.90 -3.07 -2.97
N ASP A 315 1.43 -3.58 -4.08
CA ASP A 315 2.34 -2.82 -4.94
C ASP A 315 3.52 -2.22 -4.16
N GLY A 316 3.97 -3.01 -3.19
CA GLY A 316 5.04 -2.70 -2.26
C GLY A 316 4.80 -1.60 -1.23
N ARG A 317 3.54 -1.24 -0.96
CA ARG A 317 3.16 -0.28 0.09
C ARG A 317 2.03 -0.76 0.98
N PRO A 318 2.02 -0.36 2.26
CA PRO A 318 0.91 -0.67 3.14
C PRO A 318 -0.39 -0.02 2.66
N VAL A 319 -1.44 -0.83 2.53
CA VAL A 319 -2.79 -0.36 2.19
C VAL A 319 -3.78 -0.56 3.35
N ALA A 320 -3.50 -1.50 4.23
CA ALA A 320 -4.27 -1.72 5.44
C ALA A 320 -3.37 -2.16 6.60
N VAL A 321 -3.68 -1.68 7.80
CA VAL A 321 -2.89 -1.98 9.00
C VAL A 321 -3.86 -2.21 10.17
N ARG A 322 -3.88 -3.44 10.67
CA ARG A 322 -4.48 -3.76 11.97
C ARG A 322 -3.43 -3.52 13.05
N LEU A 323 -3.81 -2.81 14.11
CA LEU A 323 -2.90 -2.42 15.17
C LEU A 323 -3.49 -2.78 16.53
N ASP A 324 -2.85 -3.74 17.19
CA ASP A 324 -3.29 -4.30 18.47
C ASP A 324 -2.28 -3.98 19.57
N LEU A 325 -2.75 -3.51 20.72
CA LEU A 325 -1.92 -3.38 21.91
C LEU A 325 -1.85 -4.75 22.60
N LYS A 326 -0.67 -5.37 22.61
CA LYS A 326 -0.43 -6.69 23.20
C LYS A 326 -0.11 -6.62 24.68
N GLU A 327 0.78 -5.69 25.03
CA GLU A 327 1.25 -5.53 26.40
C GLU A 327 1.31 -4.06 26.78
N SER A 328 0.98 -3.78 28.03
CA SER A 328 1.07 -2.44 28.60
C SER A 328 1.38 -2.56 30.08
N SER A 329 2.48 -1.92 30.51
CA SER A 329 2.88 -1.94 31.92
C SER A 329 2.23 -0.85 32.77
N ASP A 330 1.43 0.04 32.18
CA ASP A 330 0.77 1.15 32.86
C ASP A 330 -0.54 1.54 32.15
N ARG A 331 -1.47 2.19 32.86
CA ARG A 331 -2.65 2.79 32.25
C ARG A 331 -2.23 4.05 31.50
N MET A 332 -2.23 3.99 30.19
CA MET A 332 -1.91 5.13 29.33
C MET A 332 -3.16 5.97 29.03
N PRO A 333 -3.10 7.31 29.11
CA PRO A 333 -4.19 8.17 28.69
C PRO A 333 -4.56 7.94 27.20
N PRO A 334 -5.84 8.03 26.80
CA PRO A 334 -6.26 7.82 25.41
C PRO A 334 -5.48 8.66 24.39
N ALA A 335 -5.16 9.92 24.71
CA ALA A 335 -4.38 10.80 23.83
C ALA A 335 -2.95 10.27 23.57
N SER A 336 -2.32 9.68 24.60
CA SER A 336 -1.00 9.04 24.48
C SER A 336 -1.07 7.78 23.61
N HIS A 337 -2.13 6.97 23.75
CA HIS A 337 -2.36 5.83 22.87
C HIS A 337 -2.51 6.27 21.42
N MET A 338 -3.32 7.31 21.16
CA MET A 338 -3.48 7.85 19.80
C MET A 338 -2.14 8.32 19.22
N ARG A 339 -1.31 9.00 20.01
CA ARG A 339 0.00 9.51 19.58
C ARG A 339 0.95 8.36 19.22
N LEU A 340 1.03 7.31 20.04
CA LEU A 340 1.85 6.13 19.72
C LEU A 340 1.33 5.40 18.48
N ARG A 341 0.01 5.21 18.35
CA ARG A 341 -0.60 4.62 17.16
C ARG A 341 -0.26 5.41 15.90
N ALA A 342 -0.38 6.74 15.95
CA ALA A 342 -0.05 7.62 14.83
C ALA A 342 1.40 7.48 14.39
N ALA A 343 2.35 7.34 15.32
CA ALA A 343 3.75 7.12 14.97
C ALA A 343 4.02 5.74 14.36
N VAL A 344 3.30 4.70 14.78
CA VAL A 344 3.35 3.39 14.09
C VAL A 344 2.85 3.52 12.65
N TYR A 345 1.70 4.16 12.43
CA TYR A 345 1.18 4.37 11.06
C TYR A 345 2.11 5.25 10.22
N GLN A 346 2.68 6.31 10.79
CA GLN A 346 3.64 7.18 10.10
C GLN A 346 4.90 6.42 9.69
N ALA A 347 5.44 5.59 10.58
CA ALA A 347 6.55 4.70 10.25
C ALA A 347 6.14 3.82 9.06
N LEU A 348 5.04 3.05 9.18
CA LEU A 348 4.56 2.18 8.11
C LEU A 348 4.29 2.91 6.78
N GLY A 349 3.89 4.19 6.79
CA GLY A 349 3.73 5.00 5.57
C GLY A 349 5.01 5.12 4.72
N SER A 350 6.18 4.95 5.32
CA SER A 350 7.48 4.92 4.63
C SER A 350 7.99 3.51 4.30
N TYR A 351 7.24 2.45 4.61
CA TYR A 351 7.57 1.07 4.25
C TYR A 351 7.63 0.90 2.73
N ARG A 352 8.70 0.26 2.24
CA ARG A 352 8.89 -0.06 0.82
C ARG A 352 9.44 -1.48 0.70
N CYS A 353 8.64 -2.40 0.20
CA CYS A 353 9.11 -3.77 -0.06
C CYS A 353 8.41 -4.32 -1.29
N PRO A 354 9.10 -4.86 -2.31
CA PRO A 354 8.45 -5.27 -3.56
C PRO A 354 7.33 -6.30 -3.37
N GLY A 355 6.31 -6.23 -4.24
CA GLY A 355 5.25 -7.23 -4.34
C GLY A 355 4.10 -7.05 -3.34
N ASP A 356 3.16 -7.98 -3.42
CA ASP A 356 2.00 -8.05 -2.53
C ASP A 356 2.29 -9.07 -1.43
N HIS A 357 2.07 -8.69 -0.17
CA HIS A 357 2.30 -9.58 0.97
C HIS A 357 1.56 -9.09 2.20
N ILE A 358 1.46 -9.95 3.21
CA ILE A 358 1.04 -9.58 4.56
C ILE A 358 2.20 -9.87 5.49
N PHE A 359 2.51 -8.94 6.38
CA PHE A 359 3.51 -9.16 7.43
C PHE A 359 2.97 -8.81 8.81
N VAL A 360 3.59 -9.39 9.83
CA VAL A 360 3.35 -9.05 11.24
C VAL A 360 4.60 -8.39 11.79
N GLN A 361 4.45 -7.25 12.46
CA GLN A 361 5.57 -6.53 13.06
C GLN A 361 5.20 -6.00 14.44
N GLU A 362 6.13 -6.17 15.39
CA GLU A 362 6.01 -5.64 16.73
C GLU A 362 6.73 -4.30 16.89
N PHE A 363 6.11 -3.38 17.61
CA PHE A 363 6.63 -2.07 17.97
C PHE A 363 6.63 -1.93 19.48
N GLN A 364 7.82 -1.97 20.07
CA GLN A 364 8.00 -1.78 21.51
C GLN A 364 8.40 -0.33 21.81
N PHE A 365 7.61 0.34 22.64
CA PHE A 365 7.91 1.66 23.16
C PHE A 365 8.31 1.56 24.63
N THR A 366 9.43 2.17 24.99
CA THR A 366 9.85 2.34 26.38
C THR A 366 9.91 3.83 26.68
N VAL A 367 9.01 4.30 27.53
CA VAL A 367 8.88 5.70 27.93
C VAL A 367 9.44 5.83 29.35
N ARG A 368 10.25 6.86 29.59
CA ARG A 368 10.96 7.10 30.85
C ARG A 368 10.77 8.53 31.33
#